data_AF-A0A846SVU5-F1
#
_entry.id   AF-A0A846SVU5-F1
#
_cell.length_a   1.000
_cell.length_b   1.000
_cell.length_c   1.000
_cell.angle_alpha   90.00
_cell.angle_beta   90.00
_cell.angle_gamma   90.00
#
_symmetry.space_group_name_H-M   'P 1'
#
loop_
_entity.id
_entity.type
_entity.pdbx_description
1 polymer ?
#
loop_
_entity_poly.entity_id
_entity_poly.type
_entity_poly.pdbx_seq_one_letter_code
_entity_poly.pdbx_strand_id
1 'polypeptide(L)'
;MKLALRLSYLIEYYQTHLESNNLEGNEIKWSRNLKRRFTQGKSEQYSNNRIQRAFYRPFISCYVYDSNLFIDERGSVSSIFQKAADNFSICTIGDATDKPFSVLSTNRFTDLNFLSPAAAGSKIFPTACL
;
A
#
# COMPACT_ATOMS: atom_id res chain seq x y z
N MET A 1 -18.00 -2.20 0.93
CA MET A 1 -18.18 -3.31 1.90
C MET A 1 -17.24 -4.51 1.69
N LYS A 2 -16.92 -4.95 0.46
CA LYS A 2 -16.09 -6.15 0.20
C LYS A 2 -14.64 -6.10 0.74
N LEU A 3 -13.99 -4.94 0.71
CA LEU A 3 -12.60 -4.78 1.19
C LEU A 3 -12.49 -5.00 2.71
N ALA A 4 -13.38 -4.37 3.49
CA ALA A 4 -13.42 -4.51 4.95
C ALA A 4 -13.53 -5.98 5.38
N LEU A 5 -14.48 -6.73 4.80
CA LEU A 5 -14.67 -8.16 5.09
C LEU A 5 -13.42 -8.99 4.81
N ARG A 6 -12.77 -8.78 3.66
CA ARG A 6 -11.53 -9.49 3.30
C ARG A 6 -10.38 -9.17 4.24
N LEU A 7 -10.30 -7.93 4.73
CA LEU A 7 -9.26 -7.52 5.66
C LEU A 7 -9.49 -8.05 7.06
N SER A 8 -10.74 -8.05 7.54
CA SER A 8 -11.09 -8.70 8.80
C SER A 8 -10.68 -10.17 8.77
N TYR A 9 -11.02 -10.90 7.69
CA TYR A 9 -10.60 -12.28 7.49
C TYR A 9 -9.08 -12.44 7.43
N LEU A 10 -8.37 -11.60 6.67
CA LEU A 10 -6.90 -11.62 6.59
C LEU A 10 -6.26 -11.44 7.97
N ILE A 11 -6.73 -10.47 8.75
CA ILE A 11 -6.20 -10.14 10.08
C ILE A 11 -6.46 -11.29 11.06
N GLU A 12 -7.69 -11.82 11.07
CA GLU A 12 -8.06 -12.95 11.92
C GLU A 12 -7.25 -14.19 11.57
N TYR A 13 -7.15 -14.53 10.28
CA TYR A 13 -6.33 -15.65 9.81
C TYR A 13 -4.86 -15.49 10.23
N TYR A 14 -4.29 -14.30 10.02
CA TYR A 14 -2.91 -14.00 10.41
C TYR A 14 -2.70 -14.14 11.93
N GLN A 15 -3.63 -13.63 12.73
CA GLN A 15 -3.57 -13.63 14.19
C GLN A 15 -3.61 -15.06 14.75
N THR A 16 -4.52 -15.91 14.26
CA THR A 16 -4.61 -17.32 14.65
C THR A 16 -3.30 -18.08 14.36
N HIS A 17 -2.67 -17.80 13.23
CA HIS A 17 -1.39 -18.41 12.86
C HIS A 17 -0.24 -17.88 13.72
N LEU A 18 -0.27 -16.60 14.07
CA LEU A 18 0.72 -15.99 14.95
C LEU A 18 0.69 -16.60 16.35
N GLU A 19 -0.51 -16.83 16.90
CA GLU A 19 -0.71 -17.46 18.22
C GLU A 19 -0.27 -18.92 18.26
N SER A 20 -0.44 -19.66 17.16
CA SER A 20 0.04 -21.04 17.02
C SER A 20 1.50 -21.13 16.56
N ASN A 21 2.17 -20.00 16.32
CA ASN A 21 3.52 -19.90 15.75
C ASN A 21 3.71 -20.77 14.49
N ASN A 22 2.67 -20.86 13.66
CA ASN A 22 2.66 -21.68 12.46
C ASN A 22 2.59 -20.81 11.21
N LEU A 23 3.64 -20.84 10.38
CA LEU A 23 3.71 -20.12 9.11
C LEU A 23 3.14 -20.91 7.92
N GLU A 24 2.64 -22.12 8.15
CA GLU A 24 2.11 -23.01 7.11
C GLU A 24 0.67 -22.61 6.75
N GLY A 25 0.44 -22.23 5.49
CA GLY A 25 -0.89 -21.88 5.02
C GLY A 25 -0.86 -21.19 3.65
N ASN A 26 -1.83 -21.53 2.80
CA ASN A 26 -1.97 -20.98 1.45
C ASN A 26 -3.19 -20.04 1.30
N GLU A 27 -3.91 -19.77 2.38
CA GLU A 27 -5.10 -18.90 2.38
C GLU A 27 -4.75 -17.42 2.19
N ILE A 28 -3.57 -17.00 2.66
CA ILE A 28 -3.09 -15.63 2.50
C ILE A 28 -1.79 -15.61 1.71
N LYS A 29 -1.58 -14.51 0.98
CA LYS A 29 -0.33 -14.29 0.27
C LYS A 29 0.75 -13.87 1.25
N TRP A 30 1.70 -14.76 1.49
CA TRP A 30 2.88 -14.46 2.29
C TRP A 30 3.96 -13.76 1.47
N SER A 31 4.38 -12.58 1.91
CA SER A 31 5.57 -11.91 1.41
C SER A 31 6.78 -12.14 2.32
N ARG A 32 7.98 -11.88 1.83
CA ARG A 32 9.21 -11.88 2.63
C ARG A 32 9.10 -10.95 3.84
N ASN A 33 8.56 -9.74 3.65
CA ASN A 33 8.41 -8.75 4.72
C ASN A 33 7.34 -9.18 5.73
N LEU A 34 6.23 -9.78 5.29
CA LEU A 34 5.18 -10.28 6.18
C LEU A 34 5.67 -11.45 7.03
N LYS A 35 6.41 -12.40 6.44
CA LYS A 35 7.05 -13.50 7.19
C LYS A 35 8.03 -12.98 8.26
N ARG A 36 8.85 -11.99 7.91
CA ARG A 36 9.76 -11.34 8.87
C ARG A 36 9.00 -10.64 10.01
N ARG A 37 7.89 -9.95 9.71
CA ARG A 37 7.06 -9.29 10.72
C ARG A 37 6.35 -10.30 11.61
N PHE A 38 5.95 -11.44 11.04
CA PHE A 38 5.38 -12.57 11.78
C PHE A 38 6.38 -13.15 12.79
N THR A 39 7.61 -13.45 12.39
CA THR A 39 8.63 -13.96 13.33
C THR A 39 9.00 -12.95 14.42
N GLN A 40 8.70 -11.66 14.21
CA GLN A 40 8.87 -10.59 15.19
C GLN A 40 7.64 -10.40 16.11
N GLY A 41 6.60 -11.23 15.99
CA GLY A 41 5.38 -11.10 16.79
C GLY A 41 4.55 -9.85 16.47
N LYS A 42 4.72 -9.24 15.28
CA LYS A 42 4.00 -8.00 14.93
C LYS A 42 2.56 -8.33 14.55
N SER A 43 1.61 -7.66 15.19
CA SER A 43 0.19 -7.75 14.87
C SER A 43 -0.41 -6.37 14.61
N GLU A 44 -1.59 -6.36 14.01
CA GLU A 44 -2.36 -5.14 13.73
C GLU A 44 -3.84 -5.42 13.94
N GLN A 45 -4.52 -4.57 14.71
CA GLN A 45 -5.98 -4.61 14.81
C GLN A 45 -6.62 -3.92 13.61
N TYR A 46 -7.72 -4.51 13.12
CA TYR A 46 -8.52 -3.90 12.06
C TYR A 46 -9.03 -2.53 12.49
N SER A 47 -8.84 -1.53 11.63
CA SER A 47 -9.40 -0.20 11.83
C SER A 47 -9.99 0.33 10.52
N ASN A 48 -11.30 0.52 10.48
CA ASN A 48 -12.00 1.07 9.30
C ASN A 48 -11.41 2.42 8.84
N ASN A 49 -10.89 3.21 9.78
CA ASN A 49 -10.28 4.50 9.48
C ASN A 49 -9.04 4.36 8.58
N ARG A 50 -8.39 3.19 8.50
CA ARG A 50 -7.22 2.96 7.64
C ARG A 50 -7.59 2.66 6.19
N ILE A 51 -8.88 2.50 5.88
CA ILE A 51 -9.33 2.39 4.49
C ILE A 51 -9.25 3.77 3.84
N GLN A 52 -8.41 3.90 2.83
CA GLN A 52 -8.16 5.13 2.09
C GLN A 52 -8.52 4.96 0.62
N ARG A 53 -8.95 6.04 -0.03
CA ARG A 53 -9.09 6.06 -1.49
C ARG A 53 -7.72 6.30 -2.11
N ALA A 54 -7.34 5.44 -3.03
CA ALA A 54 -6.07 5.48 -3.75
C ALA A 54 -6.31 5.45 -5.26
N PHE A 55 -5.29 5.84 -6.04
CA PHE A 55 -5.25 5.55 -7.46
C PHE A 55 -4.38 4.33 -7.73
N TYR A 56 -4.99 3.29 -8.31
CA TYR A 56 -4.26 2.11 -8.74
C TYR A 56 -3.54 2.36 -10.07
N ARG A 57 -4.24 3.00 -11.01
CA ARG A 57 -3.75 3.39 -12.34
C ARG A 57 -4.30 4.77 -12.69
N PRO A 58 -3.82 5.43 -13.76
CA PRO A 58 -4.26 6.77 -14.11
C PRO A 58 -5.78 6.76 -14.26
N PHE A 59 -6.45 7.67 -13.55
CA PHE A 59 -7.91 7.83 -13.56
C PHE A 59 -8.71 6.61 -13.03
N ILE A 60 -8.05 5.60 -12.45
CA ILE A 60 -8.69 4.42 -11.86
C ILE A 60 -8.47 4.42 -10.35
N SER A 61 -9.52 4.77 -9.60
CA SER A 61 -9.48 4.76 -8.14
C SER A 61 -9.89 3.41 -7.54
N CYS A 62 -9.25 3.03 -6.44
CA CYS A 62 -9.62 1.90 -5.62
C CYS A 62 -9.59 2.29 -4.13
N TYR A 63 -9.97 1.35 -3.26
CA TYR A 63 -9.75 1.47 -1.83
C TYR A 63 -8.55 0.61 -1.43
N VAL A 64 -7.65 1.16 -0.63
CA VAL A 64 -6.51 0.47 -0.04
C VAL A 64 -6.64 0.53 1.48
N TYR A 65 -6.11 -0.49 2.16
CA TYR A 65 -5.98 -0.48 3.61
C TYR A 65 -4.54 -0.10 3.98
N ASP A 66 -4.38 1.10 4.53
CA ASP A 66 -3.08 1.67 4.84
C ASP A 66 -2.48 1.03 6.11
N SER A 67 -1.87 -0.15 5.91
CA SER A 67 -1.33 -0.99 6.98
C SER A 67 0.19 -0.97 7.02
N ASN A 68 0.74 -0.80 8.22
CA ASN A 68 2.18 -0.98 8.49
C ASN A 68 2.62 -2.45 8.47
N LEU A 69 1.67 -3.38 8.62
CA LEU A 69 1.91 -4.81 8.68
C LEU A 69 1.78 -5.50 7.32
N PHE A 70 0.71 -5.20 6.58
CA PHE A 70 0.35 -5.92 5.36
C PHE A 70 0.83 -5.26 4.06
N ILE A 71 1.31 -4.01 4.11
CA ILE A 71 1.98 -3.37 2.97
C ILE A 71 3.47 -3.65 3.06
N ASP A 72 4.05 -4.26 2.02
CA ASP A 72 5.47 -4.58 1.99
C ASP A 72 6.33 -3.32 1.98
N GLU A 73 6.07 -2.43 1.02
CA GLU A 73 6.83 -1.20 0.79
C GLU A 73 5.86 -0.01 0.78
N ARG A 74 5.75 0.70 1.90
CA ARG A 74 4.90 1.89 2.03
C ARG A 74 5.54 3.16 1.45
N GLY A 75 6.86 3.15 1.24
CA GLY A 75 7.62 4.35 0.88
C GLY A 75 7.37 5.51 1.85
N SER A 76 7.34 6.74 1.33
CA SER A 76 7.08 7.97 2.11
C SER A 76 5.61 8.37 2.11
N VAL A 77 4.68 7.45 1.83
CA VAL A 77 3.26 7.79 1.68
C VAL A 77 2.69 8.41 2.96
N SER A 78 3.12 7.97 4.14
CA SER A 78 2.64 8.54 5.41
C SER A 78 3.05 9.99 5.65
N SER A 79 4.16 10.46 5.08
CA SER A 79 4.54 11.87 5.17
C SER A 79 3.91 12.71 4.05
N ILE A 80 3.73 12.12 2.86
CA ILE A 80 3.20 12.83 1.68
C ILE A 80 1.67 12.99 1.74
N PHE A 81 0.94 11.90 1.99
CA PHE A 81 -0.52 11.84 1.90
C PHE A 81 -1.16 11.63 3.28
N GLN A 82 -0.96 12.60 4.17
CA GLN A 82 -1.66 12.62 5.45
C GLN A 82 -3.15 12.85 5.26
N LYS A 83 -4.01 12.15 6.01
CA LYS A 83 -5.47 12.23 5.91
C LYS A 83 -6.08 13.63 5.96
N ALA A 84 -5.40 14.58 6.61
CA ALA A 84 -5.88 15.94 6.83
C ALA A 84 -5.21 16.99 5.94
N ALA A 85 -4.23 16.60 5.11
CA ALA A 85 -3.47 17.52 4.28
C ALA A 85 -3.92 17.44 2.82
N ASP A 86 -4.37 18.56 2.26
CA ASP A 86 -4.50 18.73 0.81
C ASP A 86 -3.11 18.91 0.20
N ASN A 87 -2.35 17.81 0.12
CA ASN A 87 -1.05 17.81 -0.53
C ASN A 87 -1.18 17.32 -1.97
N PHE A 88 -0.92 18.21 -2.93
CA PHE A 88 -0.75 17.81 -4.32
C PHE A 88 0.65 17.25 -4.52
N SER A 89 0.76 16.25 -5.37
CA SER A 89 2.02 15.62 -5.74
C SER A 89 2.06 15.43 -7.24
N ILE A 90 3.24 15.51 -7.82
CA ILE A 90 3.50 15.21 -9.22
C ILE A 90 4.09 13.81 -9.28
N CYS A 91 3.42 12.89 -9.97
CA CYS A 91 3.93 11.56 -10.22
C CYS A 91 4.57 11.50 -11.60
N THR A 92 5.78 10.91 -11.69
CA THR A 92 6.44 10.63 -12.98
C THR A 92 6.56 9.12 -13.18
N ILE A 93 6.62 8.72 -14.45
CA ILE A 93 7.05 7.37 -14.78
C ILE A 93 8.46 7.14 -14.20
N GLY A 94 8.74 5.92 -13.75
CA GLY A 94 10.07 5.60 -13.27
C GLY A 94 11.06 5.41 -14.42
N ASP A 95 12.32 5.27 -14.04
CA ASP A 95 13.52 5.40 -14.87
C ASP A 95 13.86 4.17 -15.71
N ALA A 96 13.31 3.00 -15.36
CA ALA A 96 13.61 1.74 -16.04
C ALA A 96 12.55 1.35 -17.08
N THR A 97 12.32 2.19 -18.10
CA THR A 97 11.31 1.89 -19.14
C THR A 97 11.58 2.61 -20.46
N ASP A 98 11.26 1.94 -21.57
CA ASP A 98 11.32 2.52 -22.92
C ASP A 98 10.05 3.30 -23.31
N LYS A 99 9.09 3.43 -22.36
CA LYS A 99 7.84 4.14 -22.61
C LYS A 99 8.07 5.65 -22.65
N PRO A 100 7.28 6.39 -23.44
CA PRO A 100 7.35 7.85 -23.45
C PRO A 100 7.19 8.44 -22.04
N PHE A 101 7.98 9.47 -21.75
CA PHE A 101 7.88 10.21 -20.50
C PHE A 101 6.44 10.64 -20.25
N SER A 102 5.95 10.36 -19.05
CA SER A 102 4.57 10.62 -18.65
C SER A 102 4.54 11.15 -17.22
N VAL A 103 3.65 12.11 -16.99
CA VAL A 103 3.48 12.79 -15.71
C VAL A 103 2.00 12.96 -15.40
N LEU A 104 1.63 12.84 -14.12
CA LEU A 104 0.26 13.07 -13.65
C LEU A 104 0.28 13.61 -12.23
N SER A 105 -0.50 14.65 -11.96
CA SER A 105 -0.70 15.14 -10.60
C SER A 105 -1.77 14.33 -9.87
N THR A 106 -1.58 14.16 -8.56
CA THR A 106 -2.50 13.49 -7.64
C THR A 106 -2.50 14.18 -6.29
N ASN A 107 -3.62 14.11 -5.57
CA ASN A 107 -3.71 14.49 -4.16
C ASN A 107 -4.04 13.27 -3.26
N ARG A 108 -3.74 12.07 -3.74
CA ARG A 108 -4.09 10.81 -3.07
C ARG A 108 -2.96 9.80 -3.15
N PHE A 109 -3.03 8.82 -2.26
CA PHE A 109 -2.24 7.58 -2.29
C PHE A 109 -2.22 7.00 -3.71
N THR A 110 -1.04 6.62 -4.21
CA THR A 110 -0.89 5.95 -5.51
C THR A 110 -0.19 4.61 -5.36
N ASP A 111 -0.55 3.65 -6.22
CA ASP A 111 0.18 2.39 -6.36
C ASP A 111 1.64 2.61 -6.82
N LEU A 112 2.54 1.69 -6.46
CA LEU A 112 3.93 1.74 -6.93
C LEU A 112 4.01 1.72 -8.47
N ASN A 113 3.11 1.02 -9.16
CA ASN A 113 3.08 0.94 -10.62
C ASN A 113 2.04 1.88 -11.24
N PHE A 114 1.71 2.99 -10.57
CA PHE A 114 0.64 3.91 -10.95
C PHE A 114 0.70 4.35 -12.41
N LEU A 115 1.83 4.87 -12.90
CA LEU A 115 1.97 5.36 -14.28
C LEU A 115 2.42 4.29 -15.27
N SER A 116 3.26 3.35 -14.84
CA SER A 116 3.70 2.26 -15.68
C SER A 116 4.12 1.04 -14.86
N PRO A 117 3.60 -0.15 -15.17
CA PRO A 117 4.15 -1.39 -14.65
C PRO A 117 5.55 -1.63 -15.22
N ALA A 118 6.40 -2.25 -14.40
CA ALA A 118 7.77 -2.62 -14.73
C ALA A 118 8.69 -1.44 -15.12
N ALA A 119 8.39 -0.23 -14.64
CA ALA A 119 9.20 0.98 -14.87
C ALA A 119 10.00 1.40 -13.62
N ALA A 120 10.48 0.46 -12.79
CA ALA A 120 11.11 0.75 -11.48
C ALA A 120 10.26 1.60 -10.50
N GLY A 121 8.93 1.53 -10.66
CA GLY A 121 7.95 2.23 -9.84
C GLY A 121 7.84 3.73 -10.15
N SER A 122 6.62 4.25 -10.09
CA SER A 122 6.35 5.68 -10.23
C SER A 122 7.03 6.47 -9.12
N LYS A 123 7.66 7.59 -9.48
CA LYS A 123 8.28 8.51 -8.52
C LYS A 123 7.26 9.59 -8.17
N ILE A 124 7.26 10.03 -6.91
CA ILE A 124 6.30 10.99 -6.39
C ILE A 124 7.06 12.19 -5.84
N PHE A 125 6.77 13.37 -6.36
CA PHE A 125 7.32 14.64 -5.93
C PHE A 125 6.22 15.44 -5.22
N PRO A 126 6.24 15.50 -3.88
CA PRO A 126 5.25 16.26 -3.12
C PRO A 126 5.47 17.77 -3.31
N THR A 127 4.38 18.55 -3.37
CA THR A 127 4.46 20.01 -3.47
C THR A 127 4.70 20.69 -2.12
N ALA A 128 4.35 20.02 -1.02
CA ALA A 128 4.73 20.40 0.33
C ALA A 128 5.33 19.19 1.08
N CYS A 129 6.46 19.42 1.77
CA CYS A 129 6.99 18.48 2.76
C CYS A 129 6.49 18.92 4.13
N LEU A 130 5.79 18.03 4.84
CA LEU A 130 5.45 18.18 6.26
C LEU A 130 6.39 17.31 7.11
#